data_AF-A0A1S1IZE1-F1
#
_entry.id   AF-A0A1S1IZE1-F1
#
_cell.length_a   1.000
_cell.length_b   1.000
_cell.length_c   1.000
_cell.angle_alpha   90.00
_cell.angle_beta   90.00
_cell.angle_gamma   90.00
#
_symmetry.space_group_name_H-M   'P 1'
#
loop_
_entity.id
_entity.type
_entity.pdbx_description
1 polymer ?
#
loop_
_entity_poly.entity_id
_entity_poly.type
_entity_poly.pdbx_seq_one_letter_code
_entity_poly.pdbx_strand_id
1 'polypeptide(L)'
;MKDSIAETILKASRTSLLSYYLTSRGQNIKQNWQVVKTTLKYHYKIEDYKIWEYYIDLLRFFKKDLSTEMLACPENLNEAHDRLVTKKRKVQRKKHLLEIRSEMREAQQIYAKQKKPFFGLCFSKENLSISVIETVKDFMDQGDALHNCIFTNV
;
A
#
# COMPACT_ATOMS: atom_id res chain seq x y z
N MET A 1 30.49 -23.43 4.78
CA MET A 1 29.54 -22.85 5.75
C MET A 1 28.47 -23.88 6.06
N LYS A 2 28.18 -24.13 7.34
CA LYS A 2 27.11 -25.04 7.78
C LYS A 2 25.80 -24.24 7.85
N ASP A 3 24.82 -24.55 7.02
CA ASP A 3 23.52 -23.87 7.04
C ASP A 3 22.63 -24.48 8.13
N SER A 4 22.61 -23.84 9.30
CA SER A 4 21.83 -24.28 10.45
C SER A 4 20.31 -24.21 10.23
N ILE A 5 19.84 -23.35 9.32
CA ILE A 5 18.42 -23.23 8.96
C ILE A 5 18.01 -24.45 8.16
N ALA A 6 18.75 -24.77 7.10
CA ALA A 6 18.50 -25.97 6.29
C ALA A 6 18.52 -27.25 7.16
N GLU A 7 19.51 -27.37 8.05
CA GLU A 7 19.61 -28.50 8.99
C GLU A 7 18.39 -28.60 9.90
N THR A 8 17.90 -27.48 10.42
CA THR A 8 16.71 -27.45 11.29
C THR A 8 15.45 -27.86 10.52
N ILE A 9 15.25 -27.34 9.31
CA ILE A 9 14.08 -27.69 8.47
C ILE A 9 14.13 -29.18 8.09
N LEU A 10 15.31 -29.70 7.77
CA LEU A 10 15.52 -31.12 7.46
C LEU A 10 15.19 -32.01 8.67
N LYS A 11 15.66 -31.65 9.87
CA LYS A 11 15.35 -32.37 11.12
C LYS A 11 13.85 -32.34 11.45
N ALA A 12 13.14 -31.27 11.07
CA ALA A 12 11.69 -31.17 11.22
C ALA A 12 10.90 -31.90 10.11
N SER A 13 11.59 -32.61 9.20
CA SER A 13 11.01 -33.36 8.08
C SER A 13 10.06 -32.54 7.20
N ARG A 14 10.31 -31.23 7.04
CA ARG A 14 9.52 -30.33 6.17
C ARG A 14 10.14 -30.21 4.79
N THR A 15 9.94 -31.23 3.97
CA THR A 15 10.51 -31.32 2.61
C THR A 15 10.08 -30.18 1.69
N SER A 16 8.80 -29.78 1.72
CA SER A 16 8.28 -28.66 0.91
C SER A 16 8.92 -27.33 1.28
N LEU A 17 9.09 -27.06 2.58
CA LEU A 17 9.74 -25.84 3.06
C LEU A 17 11.23 -25.84 2.76
N LEU A 18 11.89 -27.00 2.90
CA LEU A 18 13.31 -27.13 2.57
C LEU A 18 13.54 -26.91 1.07
N SER A 19 12.73 -27.52 0.22
CA SER A 19 12.78 -27.30 -1.22
C SER A 19 12.59 -25.82 -1.54
N TYR A 20 11.53 -25.19 -1.00
CA TYR A 20 11.29 -23.76 -1.20
C TYR A 20 12.48 -22.89 -0.78
N TYR A 21 13.07 -23.16 0.39
CA TYR A 21 14.22 -22.45 0.94
C TYR A 21 15.47 -22.54 0.03
N LEU A 22 15.71 -23.72 -0.55
CA LEU A 22 16.90 -23.98 -1.37
C LEU A 22 16.74 -23.53 -2.83
N THR A 23 15.54 -23.63 -3.41
CA THR A 23 15.34 -23.42 -4.86
C THR A 23 14.76 -22.07 -5.21
N SER A 24 13.99 -21.44 -4.31
CA SER A 24 13.30 -20.20 -4.63
C SER A 24 14.23 -18.99 -4.48
N ARG A 25 14.50 -18.31 -5.59
CA ARG A 25 15.25 -17.04 -5.56
C ARG A 25 14.37 -15.94 -4.97
N GLY A 26 14.94 -15.09 -4.12
CA GLY A 26 14.25 -13.95 -3.52
C GLY A 26 13.28 -14.29 -2.38
N GLN A 27 13.31 -15.53 -1.88
CA GLN A 27 12.63 -15.89 -0.63
C GLN A 27 13.24 -15.15 0.57
N ASN A 28 12.43 -14.93 1.60
CA ASN A 28 12.80 -14.22 2.82
C ASN A 28 12.71 -15.11 4.08
N ILE A 29 12.82 -16.44 3.95
CA ILE A 29 12.78 -17.42 5.04
C ILE A 29 13.78 -17.09 6.15
N LYS A 30 14.99 -16.61 5.82
CA LYS A 30 15.98 -16.19 6.82
C LYS A 30 15.49 -15.00 7.65
N GLN A 31 14.90 -14.01 7.01
CA GLN A 31 14.30 -12.85 7.67
C GLN A 31 13.01 -13.23 8.44
N ASN A 32 12.29 -14.21 7.94
CA ASN A 32 11.06 -14.77 8.50
C ASN A 32 11.33 -15.89 9.53
N TRP A 33 12.59 -16.17 9.90
CA TRP A 33 12.96 -17.40 10.61
C TRP A 33 12.22 -17.58 11.95
N GLN A 34 11.96 -16.50 12.68
CA GLN A 34 11.18 -16.58 13.91
C GLN A 34 9.77 -17.12 13.67
N VAL A 35 9.12 -16.67 12.59
CA VAL A 35 7.78 -17.13 12.20
C VAL A 35 7.82 -18.56 11.70
N VAL A 36 8.87 -18.92 10.95
CA VAL A 36 9.10 -20.30 10.51
C VAL A 36 9.23 -21.25 11.71
N LYS A 37 9.97 -20.87 12.75
CA LYS A 37 10.03 -21.68 13.98
C LYS A 37 8.65 -21.86 14.61
N THR A 38 7.81 -20.82 14.60
CA THR A 38 6.42 -20.90 15.08
C THR A 38 5.61 -21.88 14.23
N THR A 39 5.66 -21.80 12.89
CA THR A 39 4.92 -22.72 12.02
C THR A 39 5.41 -24.16 12.15
N LEU A 40 6.72 -24.37 12.37
CA LEU A 40 7.29 -25.69 12.67
C LEU A 40 6.77 -26.23 14.01
N LYS A 41 6.75 -25.41 15.06
CA LYS A 41 6.28 -25.78 16.41
C LYS A 41 4.82 -26.23 16.40
N TYR A 42 3.95 -25.52 15.68
CA TYR A 42 2.51 -25.82 15.62
C TYR A 42 2.13 -26.73 14.44
N HIS A 43 3.13 -27.34 13.80
CA HIS A 43 2.94 -28.23 12.66
C HIS A 43 2.10 -27.65 11.51
N TYR A 44 2.06 -26.32 11.36
CA TYR A 44 1.28 -25.63 10.35
C TYR A 44 1.78 -25.96 8.94
N LYS A 45 0.85 -26.33 8.06
CA LYS A 45 1.13 -26.63 6.66
C LYS A 45 0.90 -25.37 5.82
N ILE A 46 1.98 -24.84 5.26
CA ILE A 46 1.92 -23.70 4.34
C ILE A 46 1.55 -24.24 2.96
N GLU A 47 0.41 -23.79 2.42
CA GLU A 47 -0.07 -24.19 1.09
C GLU A 47 0.67 -23.47 -0.04
N ASP A 48 0.83 -22.14 0.09
CA ASP A 48 1.58 -21.30 -0.83
C ASP A 48 2.58 -20.45 -0.06
N TYR A 49 3.87 -20.73 -0.26
CA TYR A 49 4.95 -20.03 0.42
C TYR A 49 5.07 -18.57 0.01
N LYS A 50 4.79 -18.20 -1.25
CA LYS A 50 4.88 -16.81 -1.69
C LYS A 50 3.78 -15.97 -1.04
N ILE A 51 2.55 -16.47 -1.05
CA ILE A 51 1.42 -15.79 -0.39
C ILE A 51 1.68 -15.69 1.11
N TRP A 52 2.26 -16.75 1.71
CA TRP A 52 2.64 -16.72 3.12
C TRP A 52 3.67 -15.64 3.43
N GLU A 53 4.74 -15.51 2.63
CA GLU A 53 5.72 -14.45 2.83
C GLU A 53 5.11 -13.05 2.69
N TYR A 54 4.27 -12.83 1.67
CA TYR A 54 3.53 -11.56 1.53
C TYR A 54 2.60 -11.28 2.71
N TYR A 55 1.96 -12.30 3.24
CA TYR A 55 1.13 -12.19 4.44
C TYR A 55 1.97 -11.80 5.67
N ILE A 56 3.16 -12.38 5.86
CA ILE A 56 4.07 -11.99 6.95
C ILE A 56 4.53 -10.53 6.77
N ASP A 57 4.81 -10.09 5.55
CA ASP A 57 5.17 -8.69 5.28
C ASP A 57 4.02 -7.72 5.61
N LEU A 58 2.77 -8.12 5.34
CA LEU A 58 1.60 -7.34 5.76
C LEU A 58 1.49 -7.27 7.28
N LEU A 59 1.74 -8.37 8.00
CA LEU A 59 1.75 -8.36 9.47
C LEU A 59 2.84 -7.42 10.02
N ARG A 60 4.05 -7.43 9.44
CA ARG A 60 5.13 -6.48 9.80
C ARG A 60 4.72 -5.03 9.53
N PHE A 61 4.10 -4.76 8.38
CA PHE A 61 3.59 -3.43 8.03
C PHE A 61 2.61 -2.92 9.10
N PHE A 62 1.75 -3.81 9.62
CA PHE A 62 0.83 -3.49 10.71
C PHE A 62 1.41 -3.62 12.12
N LYS A 63 2.73 -3.83 12.25
CA LYS A 63 3.44 -4.01 13.51
C LYS A 63 2.81 -5.08 14.42
N LYS A 64 2.34 -6.17 13.81
CA LYS A 64 1.76 -7.31 14.53
C LYS A 64 2.86 -8.20 15.10
N ASP A 65 2.59 -8.80 16.25
CA ASP A 65 3.51 -9.76 16.87
C ASP A 65 3.45 -11.09 16.11
N LEU A 66 4.54 -11.40 15.43
CA LEU A 66 4.69 -12.62 14.61
C LEU A 66 4.99 -13.86 15.45
N SER A 67 5.19 -13.71 16.77
CA SER A 67 5.40 -14.81 17.71
C SER A 67 4.08 -15.49 18.10
N THR A 68 2.95 -14.83 17.83
CA THR A 68 1.62 -15.34 18.14
C THR A 68 1.19 -16.40 17.13
N GLU A 69 0.78 -17.57 17.60
CA GLU A 69 0.31 -18.70 16.79
C GLU A 69 -0.83 -18.30 15.83
N MET A 70 -1.88 -17.64 16.34
CA MET A 70 -3.03 -17.21 15.56
C MET A 70 -2.67 -16.33 14.36
N LEU A 71 -1.55 -15.60 14.45
CA LEU A 71 -1.07 -14.76 13.36
C LEU A 71 -0.11 -15.50 12.43
N ALA A 72 0.78 -16.32 12.98
CA ALA A 72 1.76 -17.10 12.20
C ALA A 72 1.13 -18.26 11.40
N CYS A 73 0.02 -18.83 11.92
CA CYS A 73 -0.64 -20.03 11.43
C CYS A 73 -2.14 -19.78 11.20
N PRO A 74 -2.53 -18.98 10.19
CA PRO A 74 -3.94 -18.73 9.89
C PRO A 74 -4.63 -19.99 9.36
N GLU A 75 -5.89 -20.23 9.74
CA GLU A 75 -6.66 -21.35 9.21
C GLU A 75 -6.84 -21.27 7.68
N ASN A 76 -7.12 -20.07 7.17
CA ASN A 76 -7.18 -19.77 5.74
C ASN A 76 -6.19 -18.65 5.40
N LEU A 77 -5.08 -19.04 4.76
CA LEU A 77 -4.01 -18.12 4.41
C LEU A 77 -4.45 -17.03 3.42
N ASN A 78 -5.21 -17.41 2.39
CA ASN A 78 -5.65 -16.48 1.34
C ASN A 78 -6.62 -15.43 1.90
N GLU A 79 -7.60 -15.87 2.70
CA GLU A 79 -8.55 -14.95 3.33
C GLU A 79 -7.84 -14.00 4.32
N ALA A 80 -6.92 -14.51 5.13
CA ALA A 80 -6.15 -13.71 6.06
C ALA A 80 -5.28 -12.66 5.34
N HIS A 81 -4.65 -13.06 4.23
CA HIS A 81 -3.90 -12.18 3.33
C HIS A 81 -4.79 -11.08 2.75
N ASP A 82 -5.90 -11.43 2.11
CA ASP A 82 -6.77 -10.50 1.40
C ASP A 82 -7.42 -9.47 2.33
N ARG A 83 -7.77 -9.90 3.55
CA ARG A 83 -8.23 -9.01 4.61
C ARG A 83 -7.18 -7.95 4.94
N LEU A 84 -5.90 -8.34 5.07
CA LEU A 84 -4.82 -7.40 5.38
C LEU A 84 -4.46 -6.51 4.18
N VAL A 85 -4.49 -7.03 2.96
CA VAL A 85 -4.31 -6.22 1.73
C VAL A 85 -5.39 -5.14 1.66
N THR A 86 -6.66 -5.52 1.85
CA THR A 86 -7.79 -4.59 1.85
C THR A 86 -7.64 -3.52 2.91
N LYS A 87 -7.21 -3.91 4.12
CA LYS A 87 -6.90 -2.97 5.20
C LYS A 87 -5.77 -2.02 4.83
N LYS A 88 -4.69 -2.51 4.22
CA LYS A 88 -3.52 -1.71 3.83
C LYS A 88 -3.91 -0.68 2.78
N ARG A 89 -4.66 -1.09 1.76
CA ARG A 89 -5.23 -0.20 0.74
C ARG A 89 -6.08 0.92 1.35
N LYS A 90 -6.95 0.61 2.32
CA LYS A 90 -7.76 1.62 3.02
C LYS A 90 -6.90 2.65 3.76
N VAL A 91 -5.87 2.21 4.48
CA VAL A 91 -4.94 3.10 5.20
C VAL A 91 -4.18 3.99 4.23
N GLN A 92 -3.62 3.41 3.17
CA GLN A 92 -2.87 4.16 2.16
C GLN A 92 -3.74 5.17 1.44
N ARG A 93 -4.97 4.79 1.04
CA ARG A 93 -5.94 5.71 0.42
C ARG A 93 -6.27 6.88 1.35
N LYS A 94 -6.51 6.63 2.64
CA LYS A 94 -6.78 7.70 3.60
C LYS A 94 -5.59 8.65 3.75
N LYS A 95 -4.36 8.11 3.81
CA LYS A 95 -3.13 8.91 3.90
C LYS A 95 -2.96 9.78 2.64
N HIS A 96 -3.08 9.18 1.47
CA HIS A 96 -2.95 9.88 0.18
C HIS A 96 -3.99 11.00 0.02
N LEU A 97 -5.25 10.76 0.41
CA LEU A 97 -6.28 11.80 0.38
C LEU A 97 -5.97 12.97 1.33
N LEU A 98 -5.30 12.73 2.45
CA LEU A 98 -4.87 13.79 3.37
C LEU A 98 -3.70 14.59 2.79
N GLU A 99 -2.76 13.92 2.12
CA GLU A 99 -1.63 14.55 1.43
C GLU A 99 -2.13 15.46 0.31
N ILE A 100 -2.97 14.94 -0.60
CA ILE A 100 -3.59 15.74 -1.67
C ILE A 100 -4.35 16.93 -1.08
N ARG A 101 -5.12 16.76 0.01
CA ARG A 101 -5.83 17.88 0.65
C ARG A 101 -4.89 18.92 1.27
N SER A 102 -3.68 18.54 1.67
CA SER A 102 -2.67 19.49 2.13
C SER A 102 -2.10 20.27 0.97
N GLU A 103 -1.65 19.57 -0.08
CA GLU A 103 -1.09 20.15 -1.29
C GLU A 103 -2.08 21.12 -1.96
N MET A 104 -3.36 20.72 -2.07
CA MET A 104 -4.42 21.56 -2.62
C MET A 104 -4.65 22.83 -1.78
N ARG A 105 -4.54 22.76 -0.45
CA ARG A 105 -4.66 23.95 0.41
C ARG A 105 -3.47 24.89 0.23
N GLU A 106 -2.26 24.36 0.14
CA GLU A 106 -1.05 25.15 -0.09
C GLU A 106 -1.09 25.81 -1.48
N ALA A 107 -1.47 25.06 -2.51
CA ALA A 107 -1.66 25.56 -3.87
C ALA A 107 -2.72 26.68 -3.91
N GLN A 108 -3.87 26.49 -3.25
CA GLN A 108 -4.92 27.53 -3.16
C GLN A 108 -4.38 28.80 -2.48
N GLN A 109 -3.59 28.68 -1.41
CA GLN A 109 -3.03 29.86 -0.73
C GLN A 109 -2.05 30.64 -1.62
N ILE A 110 -1.17 29.93 -2.34
CA ILE A 110 -0.22 30.54 -3.27
C ILE A 110 -0.96 31.20 -4.42
N TYR A 111 -1.92 30.48 -5.02
CA TYR A 111 -2.74 30.98 -6.13
C TYR A 111 -3.51 32.23 -5.71
N ALA A 112 -4.19 32.17 -4.56
CA ALA A 112 -4.92 33.31 -4.02
C ALA A 112 -4.00 34.52 -3.81
N LYS A 113 -2.80 34.36 -3.22
CA LYS A 113 -1.85 35.48 -3.05
C LYS A 113 -1.44 36.11 -4.38
N GLN A 114 -1.15 35.31 -5.40
CA GLN A 114 -0.67 35.79 -6.71
C GLN A 114 -1.78 36.40 -7.56
N LYS A 115 -2.99 35.83 -7.49
CA LYS A 115 -4.11 36.18 -8.37
C LYS A 115 -5.13 37.10 -7.73
N LYS A 116 -5.04 37.37 -6.42
CA LYS A 116 -5.91 38.30 -5.68
C LYS A 116 -6.20 39.62 -6.41
N PRO A 117 -5.22 40.30 -7.04
CA PRO A 117 -5.49 41.56 -7.73
C PRO A 117 -6.42 41.44 -8.94
N PHE A 118 -6.60 40.23 -9.48
CA PHE A 118 -7.40 39.97 -10.67
C PHE A 118 -8.73 39.28 -10.35
N PHE A 119 -8.99 38.94 -9.08
CA PHE A 119 -10.28 38.40 -8.67
C PHE A 119 -11.38 39.44 -8.91
N GLY A 120 -12.53 38.99 -9.41
CA GLY A 120 -13.62 39.84 -9.90
C GLY A 120 -13.44 40.40 -11.31
N LEU A 121 -12.28 40.21 -11.97
CA LEU A 121 -12.08 40.63 -13.35
C LEU A 121 -12.90 39.71 -14.29
N CYS A 122 -13.86 40.29 -14.99
CA CYS A 122 -14.69 39.59 -15.98
C CYS A 122 -14.87 40.47 -17.22
N PHE A 123 -14.56 39.92 -18.38
CA PHE A 123 -14.86 40.51 -19.68
C PHE A 123 -15.98 39.71 -20.33
N SER A 124 -17.03 40.37 -20.80
CA SER A 124 -18.12 39.70 -21.52
C SER A 124 -18.47 40.45 -22.80
N LYS A 125 -18.76 39.68 -23.87
CA LYS A 125 -19.30 40.18 -25.13
C LYS A 125 -20.20 39.11 -25.74
N GLU A 126 -21.44 39.48 -26.05
CA GLU A 126 -22.46 38.60 -26.63
C GLU A 126 -22.62 37.31 -25.80
N ASN A 127 -22.13 36.18 -26.30
CA ASN A 127 -22.20 34.85 -25.70
C ASN A 127 -20.85 34.33 -25.17
N LEU A 128 -19.82 35.19 -25.07
CA LEU A 128 -18.50 34.85 -24.55
C LEU A 128 -18.18 35.64 -23.27
N SER A 129 -17.77 34.93 -22.22
CA SER A 129 -17.27 35.50 -20.97
C SER A 129 -15.88 34.97 -20.62
N ILE A 130 -14.96 35.86 -20.26
CA ILE A 130 -13.61 35.54 -19.79
C ILE A 130 -13.48 36.06 -18.36
N SER A 131 -13.25 35.16 -17.40
CA SER A 131 -13.07 35.50 -15.99
C SER A 131 -11.90 34.73 -15.38
N VAL A 132 -11.32 35.27 -14.31
CA VAL A 132 -10.31 34.57 -13.53
C VAL A 132 -10.97 33.49 -12.67
N ILE A 133 -10.38 32.30 -12.63
CA ILE A 133 -10.82 31.21 -11.76
C ILE A 133 -10.33 31.50 -10.35
N GLU A 134 -11.23 31.65 -9.38
CA GLU A 134 -10.86 32.14 -8.05
C GLU A 134 -10.56 31.01 -7.05
N THR A 135 -11.01 29.79 -7.33
CA THR A 135 -10.77 28.63 -6.48
C THR A 135 -10.23 27.42 -7.24
N VAL A 136 -9.39 26.63 -6.58
CA VAL A 136 -8.88 25.33 -7.06
C VAL A 136 -10.03 24.35 -7.31
N LYS A 137 -11.16 24.51 -6.61
CA LYS A 137 -12.37 23.73 -6.89
C LYS A 137 -12.95 24.08 -8.26
N ASP A 138 -13.13 25.37 -8.55
CA ASP A 138 -13.61 25.82 -9.86
C ASP A 138 -12.63 25.43 -10.98
N PHE A 139 -11.32 25.39 -10.67
CA PHE A 139 -10.30 24.90 -11.59
C PHE A 139 -10.46 23.39 -11.90
N MET A 140 -10.75 22.57 -10.90
CA MET A 140 -11.06 21.14 -11.10
C MET A 140 -12.34 20.95 -11.89
N ASP A 141 -13.42 21.63 -11.49
CA ASP A 141 -14.74 21.51 -12.12
C ASP A 141 -14.67 21.95 -13.61
N GLN A 142 -13.91 22.99 -13.94
CA GLN A 142 -13.66 23.38 -15.34
C GLN A 142 -12.75 22.41 -16.09
N GLY A 143 -11.73 21.85 -15.44
CA GLY A 143 -10.86 20.83 -16.04
C GLY A 143 -11.64 19.57 -16.46
N ASP A 144 -12.51 19.09 -15.55
CA ASP A 144 -13.39 17.94 -15.79
C ASP A 144 -14.44 18.23 -16.88
N ALA A 145 -15.07 19.41 -16.84
CA ALA A 145 -16.07 19.83 -17.85
C ALA A 145 -15.47 20.00 -19.26
N LEU A 146 -14.20 20.38 -19.36
CA LEU A 146 -13.49 20.54 -20.62
C LEU A 146 -12.80 19.25 -21.09
N HIS A 147 -12.94 18.14 -20.35
CA HIS A 147 -12.22 16.87 -20.60
C HIS A 147 -10.69 17.03 -20.70
N ASN A 148 -10.14 18.11 -20.16
CA ASN A 148 -8.70 18.30 -20.07
C ASN A 148 -8.22 17.47 -18.88
N CYS A 149 -7.53 16.37 -19.15
CA CYS A 149 -6.92 15.54 -18.13
C CYS A 149 -5.72 16.26 -17.49
N ILE A 150 -5.97 17.24 -16.62
CA ILE A 150 -4.92 18.05 -15.98
C ILE A 150 -4.17 17.25 -14.90
N PHE A 151 -4.69 16.08 -14.45
CA PHE A 151 -4.11 15.32 -13.33
C PHE A 151 -3.91 13.80 -13.54
N THR A 152 -4.04 13.27 -14.76
CA THR A 152 -3.98 11.81 -14.99
C THR A 152 -2.55 11.25 -15.10
N ASN A 153 -1.52 12.08 -14.92
CA ASN A 153 -0.10 11.66 -14.92
C ASN A 153 0.57 11.91 -13.57
N VAL A 154 0.02 11.35 -12.48
CA VAL A 154 0.68 11.26 -11.17
C VAL A 154 0.63 9.82 -10.67
#